data_AF-A0A963CSD0-F1
#
_entry.id   AF-A0A963CSD0-F1
#
_cell.length_a   1.000
_cell.length_b   1.000
_cell.length_c   1.000
_cell.angle_alpha   90.00
_cell.angle_beta   90.00
_cell.angle_gamma   90.00
#
_symmetry.space_group_name_H-M   'P 1'
#
loop_
_entity.id
_entity.type
_entity.pdbx_description
1 polymer ?
#
loop_
_entity_poly.entity_id
_entity_poly.type
_entity_poly.pdbx_seq_one_letter_code
_entity_poly.pdbx_strand_id
1 'polypeptide(L)'
;GITYFLDGFGQTLWGSEVKILDLGIPNNPGLYFDGKILINDFDLVAALIAGLLVIGLALFFQYTRIGRALRAVADDHQAALSVGIPLKHIWVIVWAVAGIVALVAGIMWGSKLGVQFSLALIALKALPVLILGGFTSVPGAIIGGLIIGAGEKLAEVFVAPLIGGGIEDWFAYMLALAFLVFRPQGLFGEKIIERV
;
A
#
# COMPACT_ATOMS: atom_id res chain seq x y z
N GLY A 1 -24.01 2.36 -1.10
CA GLY A 1 -25.18 3.02 -0.48
C GLY A 1 -24.74 4.03 0.56
N ILE A 2 -24.34 3.56 1.74
CA ILE A 2 -23.94 4.42 2.88
C ILE A 2 -22.76 5.33 2.53
N THR A 3 -21.73 4.83 1.84
CA THR A 3 -20.55 5.64 1.45
C THR A 3 -20.93 6.86 0.61
N TYR A 4 -21.75 6.70 -0.43
CA TYR A 4 -22.20 7.82 -1.24
C TYR A 4 -23.04 8.84 -0.47
N PHE A 5 -23.84 8.37 0.50
CA PHE A 5 -24.56 9.28 1.40
C PHE A 5 -23.59 10.08 2.29
N LEU A 6 -22.58 9.42 2.86
CA LEU A 6 -21.55 10.08 3.67
C LEU A 6 -20.72 11.06 2.85
N ASP A 7 -20.37 10.72 1.62
CA ASP A 7 -19.63 11.60 0.71
C ASP A 7 -20.48 12.82 0.33
N GLY A 8 -21.75 12.63 -0.04
CA GLY A 8 -22.65 13.74 -0.38
C GLY A 8 -22.93 14.65 0.82
N PHE A 9 -23.16 14.06 1.99
CA PHE A 9 -23.33 14.82 3.24
C PHE A 9 -22.05 15.58 3.61
N GLY A 10 -20.89 14.93 3.49
CA GLY A 10 -19.59 15.55 3.73
C GLY A 10 -19.29 16.70 2.78
N GLN A 11 -19.57 16.55 1.49
CA GLN A 11 -19.41 17.63 0.49
C GLN A 11 -20.30 18.83 0.79
N THR A 12 -21.49 18.60 1.37
CA THR A 12 -22.39 19.68 1.78
C THR A 12 -21.81 20.49 2.93
N LEU A 13 -21.11 19.84 3.88
CA LEU A 13 -20.50 20.51 5.03
C LEU A 13 -19.15 21.17 4.72
N TRP A 14 -18.29 20.50 3.96
CA TRP A 14 -16.88 20.90 3.77
C TRP A 14 -16.53 21.43 2.38
N GLY A 15 -17.50 21.41 1.44
CA GLY A 15 -17.30 21.72 0.04
C GLY A 15 -16.79 20.54 -0.78
N SER A 16 -16.98 20.60 -2.10
CA SER A 16 -16.51 19.60 -3.06
C SER A 16 -15.16 19.97 -3.70
N GLU A 17 -14.56 21.10 -3.31
CA GLU A 17 -13.30 21.55 -3.86
C GLU A 17 -12.13 20.69 -3.39
N VAL A 18 -11.22 20.38 -4.31
CA VAL A 18 -10.00 19.62 -4.03
C VAL A 18 -9.04 20.51 -3.25
N LYS A 19 -8.70 20.10 -2.02
CA LYS A 19 -7.76 20.84 -1.16
C LYS A 19 -6.37 20.23 -1.26
N ILE A 20 -5.45 20.91 -1.93
CA ILE A 20 -4.07 20.44 -2.08
C ILE A 20 -3.33 20.65 -0.76
N LEU A 21 -2.68 19.58 -0.26
CA LEU A 21 -1.80 19.67 0.89
C LEU A 21 -0.41 20.10 0.43
N ASP A 22 -0.06 21.36 0.68
CA ASP A 22 1.28 21.87 0.40
C ASP A 22 2.27 21.40 1.47
N LEU A 23 3.23 20.58 1.07
CA LEU A 23 4.29 20.07 1.93
C LEU A 23 5.56 20.92 1.84
N GLY A 24 5.55 22.01 1.08
CA GLY A 24 6.73 22.83 0.78
C GLY A 24 7.77 22.10 -0.07
N ILE A 25 7.39 20.97 -0.68
CA ILE A 25 8.24 20.20 -1.59
C ILE A 25 8.04 20.78 -3.00
N PRO A 26 9.10 21.26 -3.66
CA PRO A 26 8.99 21.73 -5.04
C PRO A 26 8.43 20.62 -5.94
N ASN A 27 7.40 20.94 -6.71
CA ASN A 27 6.79 20.05 -7.72
C ASN A 27 7.37 20.35 -9.11
N ASN A 28 8.66 20.69 -9.17
CA ASN A 28 9.31 21.04 -10.42
C ASN A 28 9.74 19.75 -11.13
N PRO A 29 9.50 19.61 -12.44
CA PRO A 29 10.08 18.51 -13.21
C PRO A 29 11.59 18.75 -13.31
N GLY A 30 12.36 18.02 -12.51
CA GLY A 30 13.80 17.96 -12.65
C GLY A 30 14.17 17.19 -13.92
N LEU A 31 15.00 17.80 -14.76
CA LEU A 31 15.61 17.11 -15.91
C LEU A 31 16.79 16.28 -15.40
N TYR A 32 16.60 14.97 -15.33
CA TYR A 32 17.64 14.02 -14.99
C TYR A 32 18.00 13.17 -16.21
N PHE A 33 19.22 12.63 -16.26
CA PHE A 33 19.73 11.82 -17.39
C PHE A 33 19.66 12.54 -18.75
N ASP A 34 20.43 13.63 -18.90
CA ASP A 34 20.71 14.26 -20.21
C ASP A 34 19.44 14.76 -20.93
N GLY A 35 18.42 15.16 -20.17
CA GLY A 35 17.17 15.72 -20.68
C GLY A 35 16.15 14.72 -21.24
N LYS A 36 16.40 13.41 -21.11
CA LYS A 36 15.51 12.37 -21.65
C LYS A 36 14.51 11.83 -20.63
N ILE A 37 14.74 12.03 -19.33
CA ILE A 37 13.85 11.55 -18.27
C ILE A 37 13.42 12.73 -17.40
N LEU A 38 12.13 13.03 -17.44
CA LEU A 38 11.48 14.00 -16.56
C LEU A 38 11.08 13.25 -15.28
N ILE A 39 11.76 13.54 -14.17
CA ILE A 39 11.39 13.01 -12.85
C ILE A 39 10.91 14.20 -12.02
N ASN A 40 9.71 14.07 -11.45
CA ASN A 40 9.22 15.08 -10.53
C ASN A 40 9.95 14.92 -9.18
N ASP A 41 10.48 16.03 -8.65
CA ASP A 41 11.14 16.08 -7.35
C ASP A 41 10.24 15.52 -6.23
N PHE A 42 8.93 15.74 -6.33
CA PHE A 42 7.95 15.17 -5.42
C PHE A 42 7.94 13.63 -5.43
N ASP A 43 7.96 13.01 -6.60
CA ASP A 43 7.95 11.54 -6.71
C ASP A 43 9.24 10.94 -6.16
N LEU A 44 10.36 11.65 -6.29
CA LEU A 44 11.64 11.25 -5.72
C LEU A 44 11.62 11.30 -4.18
N VAL A 45 11.12 12.40 -3.61
CA VAL A 45 10.99 12.54 -2.14
C VAL A 45 9.98 11.53 -1.59
N ALA A 46 8.85 11.33 -2.26
CA ALA A 46 7.86 10.33 -1.88
C ALA A 46 8.44 8.91 -1.91
N ALA A 47 9.22 8.57 -2.95
CA ALA A 47 9.91 7.29 -3.04
C ALA A 47 10.95 7.10 -1.93
N LEU A 48 11.70 8.16 -1.58
CA LEU A 48 12.67 8.12 -0.48
C LEU A 48 11.98 7.89 0.87
N ILE A 49 10.92 8.64 1.17
CA ILE A 49 10.13 8.49 2.41
C ILE A 49 9.52 7.09 2.49
N ALA A 50 8.91 6.61 1.39
CA ALA A 50 8.36 5.26 1.32
C ALA A 50 9.43 4.19 1.53
N GLY A 51 10.61 4.35 0.90
CA GLY A 51 11.74 3.46 1.07
C GLY A 51 12.26 3.40 2.51
N LEU A 52 12.44 4.56 3.16
CA LEU A 52 12.83 4.65 4.57
C LEU A 52 11.80 3.99 5.48
N LEU A 53 10.51 4.21 5.21
CA LEU A 53 9.43 3.62 6.00
C LEU A 53 9.39 2.10 5.84
N VAL A 54 9.52 1.58 4.61
CA VAL A 54 9.60 0.14 4.34
C VAL A 54 10.82 -0.49 5.03
N ILE A 55 12.00 0.13 4.91
CA ILE A 55 13.23 -0.35 5.57
C ILE A 55 13.05 -0.33 7.09
N GLY A 56 12.54 0.77 7.64
CA GLY A 56 12.30 0.92 9.08
C GLY A 56 11.35 -0.14 9.63
N LEU A 57 10.24 -0.40 8.92
CA LEU A 57 9.29 -1.45 9.28
C LEU A 57 9.88 -2.85 9.13
N ALA A 58 10.64 -3.11 8.05
CA ALA A 58 11.29 -4.39 7.84
C ALA A 58 12.28 -4.68 8.98
N LEU A 59 13.11 -3.70 9.35
CA LEU A 59 14.04 -3.81 10.47
C LEU A 59 13.29 -3.99 11.80
N PHE A 60 12.20 -3.25 12.00
CA PHE A 60 11.36 -3.38 13.18
C PHE A 60 10.78 -4.80 13.32
N PHE A 61 10.21 -5.36 12.26
CA PHE A 61 9.62 -6.70 12.30
C PHE A 61 10.67 -7.81 12.40
N GLN A 62 11.83 -7.65 11.77
CA GLN A 62 12.87 -8.68 11.73
C GLN A 62 13.70 -8.73 13.02
N TYR A 63 14.15 -7.58 13.52
CA TYR A 63 15.17 -7.52 14.57
C TYR A 63 14.63 -7.23 15.97
N THR A 64 13.41 -6.69 16.12
CA THR A 64 12.88 -6.35 17.45
C THR A 64 12.17 -7.53 18.11
N ARG A 65 12.18 -7.55 19.45
CA ARG A 65 11.43 -8.54 20.25
C ARG A 65 9.94 -8.50 19.96
N ILE A 66 9.41 -7.29 19.75
CA ILE A 66 8.02 -7.03 19.42
C ILE A 66 7.68 -7.64 18.05
N GLY A 67 8.55 -7.43 17.04
CA GLY A 67 8.39 -8.00 15.70
C GLY A 67 8.35 -9.54 15.67
N ARG A 68 9.11 -10.20 16.56
CA ARG A 68 9.04 -11.66 16.73
C ARG A 68 7.75 -12.11 17.42
N ALA A 69 7.33 -11.38 18.45
CA ALA A 69 6.08 -11.69 19.15
C ALA A 69 4.85 -11.51 18.24
N LEU A 70 4.87 -10.53 17.35
CA LEU A 70 3.84 -10.32 16.33
C LEU A 70 3.68 -11.52 15.39
N ARG A 71 4.79 -12.08 14.91
CA ARG A 71 4.77 -13.28 14.06
C ARG A 71 4.22 -14.49 14.81
N ALA A 72 4.63 -14.68 16.06
CA ALA A 72 4.09 -15.77 16.89
C ALA A 72 2.56 -15.65 17.10
N VAL A 73 2.03 -14.44 17.27
CA VAL A 73 0.58 -14.21 17.35
C VAL A 73 -0.11 -14.42 16.01
N ALA A 74 0.52 -14.03 14.90
CA ALA A 74 -0.01 -14.25 13.56
C ALA A 74 -0.14 -15.75 13.23
N ASP A 75 0.79 -16.58 13.70
CA ASP A 75 0.78 -18.02 13.49
C ASP A 75 -0.28 -18.71 14.36
N ASP A 76 -0.26 -18.49 15.69
CA ASP A 76 -1.25 -19.06 16.61
C ASP A 76 -1.45 -18.18 17.85
N HIS A 77 -2.63 -17.57 17.95
CA HIS A 77 -3.02 -16.73 19.08
C HIS A 77 -3.08 -17.50 20.41
N GLN A 78 -3.52 -18.75 20.40
CA GLN A 78 -3.66 -19.58 21.61
C GLN A 78 -2.28 -20.07 22.08
N ALA A 79 -1.40 -20.46 21.15
CA ALA A 79 -0.03 -20.80 21.48
C ALA A 79 0.74 -19.58 22.03
N ALA A 80 0.57 -18.40 21.43
CA ALA A 80 1.22 -17.18 21.89
C ALA A 80 0.81 -16.81 23.33
N LEU A 81 -0.46 -16.99 23.69
CA LEU A 81 -0.96 -16.81 25.06
C LEU A 81 -0.33 -17.80 26.04
N SER A 82 -0.12 -19.04 25.61
CA SER A 82 0.47 -20.10 26.44
C SER A 82 1.93 -19.83 26.81
N VAL A 83 2.65 -19.06 25.99
CA VAL A 83 4.03 -18.62 26.25
C VAL A 83 4.09 -17.27 27.00
N GLY A 84 2.93 -16.71 27.38
CA GLY A 84 2.85 -15.50 28.19
C GLY A 84 2.96 -14.19 27.40
N ILE A 85 2.73 -14.22 26.08
CA ILE A 85 2.78 -13.03 25.24
C ILE A 85 1.53 -12.16 25.50
N PRO A 86 1.67 -10.90 25.93
CA PRO A 86 0.52 -10.06 26.27
C PRO A 86 -0.18 -9.52 25.01
N LEU A 87 -1.22 -10.21 24.53
CA LEU A 87 -1.96 -9.86 23.31
C LEU A 87 -2.44 -8.40 23.27
N LYS A 88 -2.94 -7.87 24.40
CA LYS A 88 -3.42 -6.48 24.47
C LYS A 88 -2.36 -5.46 24.06
N HIS A 89 -1.10 -5.69 24.46
CA HIS A 89 0.00 -4.80 24.10
C HIS A 89 0.35 -4.92 22.62
N ILE A 90 0.31 -6.16 22.08
CA ILE A 90 0.56 -6.41 20.66
C ILE A 90 -0.49 -5.70 19.80
N TRP A 91 -1.77 -5.80 20.13
CA TRP A 91 -2.83 -5.11 19.39
C TRP A 91 -2.61 -3.59 19.36
N VAL A 92 -2.30 -2.98 20.50
CA VAL A 92 -2.03 -1.52 20.56
C VAL A 92 -0.86 -1.16 19.65
N ILE A 93 0.20 -1.97 19.63
CA ILE A 93 1.36 -1.72 18.77
C ILE A 93 1.00 -1.88 17.29
N VAL A 94 0.25 -2.93 16.91
CA VAL A 94 -0.19 -3.12 15.50
C VAL A 94 -0.98 -1.92 15.03
N TRP A 95 -1.98 -1.48 15.81
CA TRP A 95 -2.80 -0.34 15.47
C TRP A 95 -2.01 0.96 15.42
N ALA A 96 -1.07 1.16 16.33
CA ALA A 96 -0.19 2.33 16.32
C ALA A 96 0.70 2.36 15.07
N VAL A 97 1.34 1.23 14.73
CA VAL A 97 2.19 1.11 13.55
C VAL A 97 1.37 1.31 12.28
N ALA A 98 0.22 0.63 12.15
CA ALA A 98 -0.69 0.82 11.01
C ALA A 98 -1.14 2.27 10.86
N GLY A 99 -1.45 2.95 11.98
CA GLY A 99 -1.80 4.37 11.98
C GLY A 99 -0.67 5.28 11.49
N ILE A 100 0.58 5.02 11.90
CA ILE A 100 1.75 5.77 11.41
C ILE A 100 1.94 5.58 9.91
N VAL A 101 1.83 4.33 9.42
CA VAL A 101 1.94 4.02 7.99
C VAL A 101 0.83 4.70 7.19
N ALA A 102 -0.42 4.60 7.67
CA ALA A 102 -1.57 5.23 7.04
C ALA A 102 -1.45 6.76 7.02
N LEU A 103 -0.91 7.36 8.08
CA LEU A 103 -0.65 8.80 8.15
C LEU A 103 0.36 9.21 7.09
N VAL A 104 1.51 8.54 7.01
CA VAL A 104 2.54 8.89 6.02
C VAL A 104 2.02 8.69 4.60
N ALA A 105 1.37 7.56 4.31
CA ALA A 105 0.76 7.29 3.01
C ALA A 105 -0.32 8.32 2.66
N GLY A 106 -1.17 8.68 3.62
CA GLY A 106 -2.24 9.67 3.45
C GLY A 106 -1.72 11.07 3.16
N ILE A 107 -0.65 11.50 3.84
CA ILE A 107 0.01 12.79 3.59
C ILE A 107 0.60 12.82 2.16
N MET A 108 1.28 11.74 1.74
CA MET A 108 1.87 11.66 0.39
C MET A 108 0.80 11.69 -0.70
N TRP A 109 -0.25 10.88 -0.58
CA TRP A 109 -1.34 10.86 -1.56
C TRP A 109 -2.19 12.14 -1.55
N GLY A 110 -2.46 12.69 -0.36
CA GLY A 110 -3.19 13.95 -0.20
C GLY A 110 -2.43 15.17 -0.74
N SER A 111 -1.10 15.13 -0.73
CA SER A 111 -0.29 16.16 -1.40
C SER A 111 -0.23 15.97 -2.91
N LYS A 112 -0.17 14.72 -3.40
CA LYS A 112 -0.09 14.41 -4.84
C LYS A 112 -1.40 14.66 -5.60
N LEU A 113 -2.52 14.21 -5.04
CA LEU A 113 -3.83 14.27 -5.71
C LEU A 113 -4.79 15.29 -5.09
N GLY A 114 -4.41 15.90 -3.98
CA GLY A 114 -5.31 16.70 -3.16
C GLY A 114 -6.24 15.85 -2.31
N VAL A 115 -6.74 16.47 -1.24
CA VAL A 115 -7.72 15.87 -0.33
C VAL A 115 -9.11 16.05 -0.92
N GLN A 116 -9.70 14.92 -1.35
CA GLN A 116 -11.04 14.83 -1.93
C GLN A 116 -11.69 13.49 -1.57
N PHE A 117 -13.02 13.40 -1.66
CA PHE A 117 -13.78 12.20 -1.27
C PHE A 117 -13.43 10.97 -2.13
N SER A 118 -13.14 11.15 -3.41
CA SER A 118 -12.72 10.07 -4.32
C SER A 118 -11.35 9.48 -3.98
N LEU A 119 -10.53 10.15 -3.16
CA LEU A 119 -9.22 9.65 -2.72
C LEU A 119 -9.35 8.32 -1.96
N ALA A 120 -10.50 8.07 -1.32
CA ALA A 120 -10.78 6.80 -0.65
C ALA A 120 -10.72 5.59 -1.60
N LEU A 121 -10.98 5.78 -2.90
CA LEU A 121 -10.92 4.69 -3.89
C LEU A 121 -9.50 4.16 -4.10
N ILE A 122 -8.47 4.97 -3.84
CA ILE A 122 -7.08 4.53 -3.94
C ILE A 122 -6.76 3.45 -2.90
N ALA A 123 -7.44 3.48 -1.75
CA ALA A 123 -7.28 2.42 -0.75
C ALA A 123 -7.69 1.05 -1.30
N LEU A 124 -8.63 0.99 -2.25
CA LEU A 124 -9.03 -0.26 -2.90
C LEU A 124 -7.89 -0.85 -3.76
N LYS A 125 -6.99 -0.01 -4.30
CA LYS A 125 -5.79 -0.49 -5.03
C LYS A 125 -4.82 -1.28 -4.15
N ALA A 126 -4.90 -1.14 -2.83
CA ALA A 126 -4.11 -1.97 -1.93
C ALA A 126 -4.55 -3.45 -1.95
N LEU A 127 -5.77 -3.75 -2.39
CA LEU A 127 -6.28 -5.13 -2.45
C LEU A 127 -5.49 -5.99 -3.46
N PRO A 128 -5.35 -5.61 -4.75
CA PRO A 128 -4.48 -6.34 -5.68
C PRO A 128 -3.06 -6.56 -5.18
N VAL A 129 -2.46 -5.54 -4.54
CA VAL A 129 -1.13 -5.60 -3.95
C VAL A 129 -1.05 -6.68 -2.87
N LEU A 130 -2.03 -6.70 -1.96
CA LEU A 130 -2.10 -7.64 -0.85
C LEU A 130 -2.40 -9.06 -1.33
N ILE A 131 -3.24 -9.20 -2.36
CA ILE A 131 -3.53 -10.50 -2.99
C ILE A 131 -2.26 -11.07 -3.65
N LEU A 132 -1.55 -10.24 -4.42
CA LEU A 132 -0.33 -10.67 -5.09
C LEU A 132 0.79 -11.00 -4.09
N GLY A 133 0.96 -10.17 -3.06
CA GLY A 133 1.99 -10.35 -2.04
C GLY A 133 1.70 -11.46 -1.02
N GLY A 134 0.42 -11.68 -0.71
CA GLY A 134 -0.07 -12.56 0.35
C GLY A 134 -0.36 -11.80 1.65
N PHE A 135 -1.48 -12.13 2.32
CA PHE A 135 -1.94 -11.47 3.55
C PHE A 135 -1.05 -11.72 4.78
N THR A 136 -0.26 -12.80 4.76
CA THR A 136 0.55 -13.24 5.89
C THR A 136 2.02 -12.85 5.75
N SER A 137 2.45 -12.39 4.58
CA SER A 137 3.87 -12.18 4.27
C SER A 137 4.20 -10.70 4.05
N VAL A 138 4.90 -10.09 5.02
CA VAL A 138 5.39 -8.70 4.92
C VAL A 138 6.33 -8.51 3.72
N PRO A 139 7.36 -9.36 3.49
CA PRO A 139 8.20 -9.23 2.30
C PRO A 139 7.42 -9.39 1.00
N GLY A 140 6.42 -10.29 1.00
CA GLY A 140 5.55 -10.50 -0.15
C GLY A 140 4.71 -9.27 -0.48
N ALA A 141 4.12 -8.61 0.51
CA ALA A 141 3.37 -7.37 0.31
C ALA A 141 4.25 -6.23 -0.28
N ILE A 142 5.51 -6.11 0.16
CA ILE A 142 6.46 -5.12 -0.38
C ILE A 142 6.74 -5.40 -1.85
N ILE A 143 7.11 -6.63 -2.19
CA ILE A 143 7.43 -7.02 -3.57
C ILE A 143 6.18 -6.92 -4.47
N GLY A 144 5.03 -7.37 -3.97
CA GLY A 144 3.75 -7.26 -4.67
C GLY A 144 3.38 -5.81 -4.97
N GLY A 145 3.63 -4.89 -4.02
CA GLY A 145 3.40 -3.46 -4.21
C GLY A 145 4.27 -2.85 -5.30
N LEU A 146 5.55 -3.23 -5.33
CA LEU A 146 6.48 -2.79 -6.38
C LEU A 146 6.10 -3.34 -7.76
N ILE A 147 5.70 -4.62 -7.84
CA ILE A 147 5.27 -5.24 -9.11
C ILE A 147 4.01 -4.58 -9.64
N ILE A 148 3.00 -4.39 -8.79
CA ILE A 148 1.74 -3.75 -9.19
C ILE A 148 2.00 -2.30 -9.58
N GLY A 149 2.67 -1.50 -8.74
CA GLY A 149 2.89 -0.08 -9.02
C GLY A 149 3.73 0.18 -10.27
N ALA A 150 4.81 -0.59 -10.47
CA ALA A 150 5.59 -0.51 -11.70
C ALA A 150 4.78 -1.02 -12.90
N GLY A 151 4.03 -2.11 -12.71
CA GLY A 151 3.18 -2.71 -13.73
C GLY A 151 2.08 -1.77 -14.22
N GLU A 152 1.39 -1.05 -13.32
CA GLU A 152 0.38 -0.05 -13.67
C GLU A 152 0.98 1.03 -14.59
N LYS A 153 2.13 1.60 -14.22
CA LYS A 153 2.78 2.66 -15.00
C LYS A 153 3.33 2.17 -16.33
N LEU A 154 3.93 0.97 -16.36
CA LEU A 154 4.39 0.36 -17.60
C LEU A 154 3.22 0.01 -18.52
N ALA A 155 2.13 -0.53 -17.98
CA ALA A 155 0.93 -0.82 -18.74
C ALA A 155 0.31 0.45 -19.33
N GLU A 156 0.27 1.54 -18.56
CA GLU A 156 -0.24 2.82 -19.09
C GLU A 156 0.63 3.36 -20.23
N VAL A 157 1.95 3.23 -20.15
CA VAL A 157 2.86 3.73 -21.19
C VAL A 157 2.84 2.85 -22.45
N PHE A 158 2.84 1.52 -22.30
CA PHE A 158 3.01 0.60 -23.44
C PHE A 158 1.71 0.03 -23.98
N VAL A 159 0.73 -0.24 -23.12
CA VAL A 159 -0.51 -0.95 -23.47
C VAL A 159 -1.66 0.03 -23.70
N ALA A 160 -1.75 1.10 -22.92
CA ALA A 160 -2.86 2.05 -23.03
C ALA A 160 -3.03 2.70 -24.43
N PRO A 161 -1.95 3.02 -25.18
CA PRO A 161 -2.08 3.53 -26.54
C PRO A 161 -2.75 2.55 -27.52
N LEU A 162 -2.74 1.24 -27.23
CA LEU A 162 -3.32 0.20 -28.09
C LEU A 162 -4.80 -0.06 -27.83
N ILE A 163 -5.30 0.22 -26.62
CA ILE A 163 -6.63 -0.22 -26.15
C ILE A 163 -7.53 0.96 -25.72
N GLY A 164 -7.00 2.20 -25.70
CA GLY A 164 -7.81 3.41 -25.54
C GLY A 164 -7.61 4.19 -24.23
N GLY A 165 -6.49 4.00 -23.51
CA GLY A 165 -6.18 4.76 -22.30
C GLY A 165 -6.81 4.22 -21.00
N GLY A 166 -6.27 4.61 -19.85
CA GLY A 166 -6.94 4.43 -18.55
C GLY A 166 -6.96 2.99 -18.04
N ILE A 167 -5.85 2.25 -18.26
CA ILE A 167 -5.77 0.82 -17.94
C ILE A 167 -5.08 0.61 -16.58
N GLU A 168 -4.54 1.65 -15.95
CA GLU A 168 -3.85 1.57 -14.65
C GLU A 168 -4.62 0.72 -13.63
N ASP A 169 -5.83 1.13 -13.27
CA ASP A 169 -6.62 0.45 -12.23
C ASP A 169 -6.96 -0.99 -12.64
N TRP A 170 -7.40 -1.17 -13.90
CA TRP A 170 -7.80 -2.46 -14.44
C TRP A 170 -6.63 -3.46 -14.45
N PHE A 171 -5.44 -3.00 -14.81
CA PHE A 171 -4.23 -3.83 -14.89
C PHE A 171 -3.90 -4.45 -13.53
N ALA A 172 -3.96 -3.67 -12.45
CA ALA A 172 -3.66 -4.17 -11.11
C ALA A 172 -4.58 -5.35 -10.72
N TYR A 173 -5.89 -5.21 -10.91
CA TYR A 173 -6.84 -6.26 -10.58
C TYR A 173 -6.71 -7.48 -11.49
N MET A 174 -6.49 -7.27 -12.80
CA MET A 174 -6.30 -8.38 -13.73
C MET A 174 -5.03 -9.16 -13.48
N LEU A 175 -3.92 -8.47 -13.16
CA LEU A 175 -2.66 -9.12 -12.81
C LEU A 175 -2.83 -9.94 -11.52
N ALA A 176 -3.49 -9.39 -10.50
CA ALA A 176 -3.76 -10.10 -9.27
C ALA A 176 -4.65 -11.34 -9.49
N LEU A 177 -5.72 -11.23 -10.29
CA LEU A 177 -6.59 -12.36 -10.64
C LEU A 177 -5.84 -13.43 -11.43
N ALA A 178 -5.12 -13.03 -12.47
CA ALA A 178 -4.33 -13.96 -13.28
C ALA A 178 -3.31 -14.70 -12.41
N PHE A 179 -2.64 -13.99 -11.50
CA PHE A 179 -1.69 -14.61 -10.58
C PHE A 179 -2.36 -15.58 -9.61
N LEU A 180 -3.51 -15.22 -9.05
CA LEU A 180 -4.25 -16.05 -8.09
C LEU A 180 -4.69 -17.39 -8.68
N VAL A 181 -4.99 -17.44 -9.99
CA VAL A 181 -5.27 -18.68 -10.72
C VAL A 181 -4.10 -19.66 -10.66
N PHE A 182 -2.86 -19.17 -10.73
CA PHE A 182 -1.66 -20.02 -10.70
C PHE A 182 -1.09 -20.21 -9.31
N ARG A 183 -1.25 -19.23 -8.41
CA ARG A 183 -0.76 -19.26 -7.03
C ARG A 183 -1.77 -18.60 -6.08
N PRO A 184 -2.70 -19.38 -5.50
CA PRO A 184 -3.76 -18.84 -4.65
C PRO A 184 -3.27 -18.26 -3.32
N GLN A 185 -2.03 -18.55 -2.93
CA GLN A 185 -1.41 -18.07 -1.69
C GLN A 185 -0.59 -16.79 -1.87
N GLY A 186 -0.54 -16.22 -3.07
CA GLY A 186 0.34 -15.08 -3.37
C GLY A 186 1.80 -15.49 -3.58
N LEU A 187 2.68 -14.51 -3.73
CA LEU A 187 4.11 -14.71 -4.03
C LEU A 187 4.83 -15.51 -2.93
N PHE A 188 4.52 -15.23 -1.66
CA PHE A 188 5.22 -15.75 -0.48
C PHE A 188 4.28 -16.26 0.61
N GLY A 189 3.05 -16.66 0.27
CA GLY A 189 2.15 -17.28 1.25
C GLY A 189 2.63 -18.66 1.66
N GLU A 190 2.40 -18.99 2.92
CA GLU A 190 2.75 -20.30 3.48
C GLU A 190 1.79 -21.37 2.95
N LYS A 191 2.36 -22.49 2.49
CA LYS A 191 1.57 -23.66 2.12
C LYS A 191 0.87 -24.18 3.35
N ILE A 192 -0.46 -24.12 3.36
CA ILE A 192 -1.29 -24.87 4.31
C ILE A 192 -1.00 -26.35 4.07
N ILE A 193 -0.09 -26.92 4.88
CA ILE A 193 0.15 -28.36 4.90
C ILE A 193 -0.92 -28.94 5.82
N GLU A 194 -2.04 -29.34 5.22
CA GLU A 194 -3.05 -30.13 5.92
C GLU A 194 -2.41 -31.50 6.22
N ARG A 195 -2.07 -31.72 7.50
CA ARG A 195 -1.64 -33.05 7.96
C ARG A 195 -2.91 -33.86 8.24
N VAL A 196 -3.20 -34.81 7.35
CA VAL A 196 -4.15 -35.91 7.56
C VAL A 196 -3.58 -36.93 8.54
#